data_AF-A0A6F9CPQ7-F1
#
_entry.id   AF-A0A6F9CPQ7-F1
#
_cell.length_a   1.000
_cell.length_b   1.000
_cell.length_c   1.000
_cell.angle_alpha   90.00
_cell.angle_beta   90.00
_cell.angle_gamma   90.00
#
_symmetry.space_group_name_H-M   'P 1'
#
loop_
_entity.id
_entity.type
_entity.pdbx_description
1 polymer ?
#
loop_
_entity_poly.entity_id
_entity_poly.type
_entity_poly.pdbx_seq_one_letter_code
_entity_poly.pdbx_strand_id
1 'polypeptide(L)'
;MTNPAGSPLRWLQDHLQRLMGVALPLFTGRGVFQYSFGLLPYRQPIHTVVGRPIPVVQTPSPTKDDIDRLHSLYLEGLTAVFEDNKDNYGVATDKHLHFI
;
A
#
# COMPACT_ATOMS: atom_id res chain seq x y z
N MET A 1 -27.47 24.25 -4.18
CA MET A 1 -27.64 24.19 -5.64
C MET A 1 -28.74 23.16 -5.95
N THR A 2 -29.80 23.57 -6.64
CA THR A 2 -30.92 22.70 -7.02
C THR A 2 -30.54 21.83 -8.23
N ASN A 3 -30.69 20.50 -8.14
CA ASN A 3 -30.40 19.53 -9.21
C ASN A 3 -31.70 18.85 -9.70
N PRO A 4 -32.56 19.56 -10.47
CA PRO A 4 -33.87 19.05 -10.90
C PRO A 4 -33.74 17.92 -11.93
N ALA A 5 -34.78 17.10 -12.02
CA ALA A 5 -34.90 16.04 -13.02
C ALA A 5 -34.90 16.64 -14.44
N GLY A 6 -34.13 16.03 -15.36
CA GLY A 6 -33.96 16.53 -16.73
C GLY A 6 -32.89 17.61 -16.91
N SER A 7 -32.22 18.05 -15.84
CA SER A 7 -31.05 18.93 -15.99
C SER A 7 -29.87 18.19 -16.66
N PRO A 8 -28.97 18.90 -17.37
CA PRO A 8 -27.81 18.28 -18.00
C PRO A 8 -26.92 17.52 -17.02
N LEU A 9 -26.77 18.05 -15.80
CA LEU A 9 -26.02 17.40 -14.72
C LEU A 9 -26.68 16.11 -14.26
N ARG A 10 -28.02 16.12 -14.06
CA ARG A 10 -28.78 14.93 -13.68
C ARG A 10 -28.76 13.86 -14.78
N TRP A 11 -28.89 14.26 -16.05
CA TRP A 11 -28.81 13.34 -17.18
C TRP A 11 -27.46 12.62 -17.23
N LEU A 12 -26.35 13.36 -17.07
CA LEU A 12 -25.00 12.79 -17.03
C LEU A 12 -24.82 11.83 -15.85
N GLN A 13 -25.31 12.20 -14.67
CA GLN A 13 -25.27 11.36 -13.47
C GLN A 13 -26.03 10.04 -13.65
N ASP A 14 -27.25 10.10 -14.20
CA ASP A 14 -28.10 8.92 -14.41
C ASP A 14 -27.53 8.00 -15.50
N HIS A 15 -26.95 8.58 -16.56
CA HIS A 15 -26.33 7.81 -17.64
C HIS A 15 -25.08 7.07 -17.13
N LEU A 16 -24.23 7.74 -16.35
CA LEU A 16 -23.01 7.15 -15.81
C LEU A 16 -23.30 6.12 -14.70
N GLN A 17 -24.34 6.35 -13.87
CA GLN A 17 -24.82 5.37 -12.90
C GLN A 17 -25.34 4.09 -13.56
N ARG A 18 -26.07 4.21 -14.70
CA ARG A 18 -26.56 3.04 -15.45
C ARG A 18 -25.44 2.21 -16.07
N LEU A 19 -24.37 2.85 -16.53
CA LEU A 19 -23.21 2.19 -17.13
C LEU A 19 -22.32 1.49 -16.09
N MET A 20 -22.09 2.13 -14.94
CA MET A 20 -21.16 1.62 -13.92
C MET A 20 -21.83 0.81 -12.80
N GLY A 21 -23.18 0.82 -12.71
CA GLY A 21 -23.93 0.14 -11.65
C GLY A 21 -23.84 0.81 -10.26
N VAL A 22 -23.01 1.85 -10.12
CA VAL A 22 -22.75 2.61 -8.89
C VAL A 22 -22.58 4.10 -9.24
N ALA A 23 -22.80 5.00 -8.26
CA ALA A 23 -22.52 6.42 -8.40
C ALA A 23 -21.11 6.69 -8.91
N LEU A 24 -20.97 7.67 -9.82
CA LEU A 24 -19.71 8.04 -10.47
C LEU A 24 -18.59 8.23 -9.45
N PRO A 25 -17.60 7.32 -9.38
CA PRO A 25 -16.48 7.49 -8.47
C PRO A 25 -15.62 8.66 -8.96
N LEU A 26 -15.44 9.65 -8.10
CA LEU A 26 -14.48 10.73 -8.34
C LEU A 26 -13.09 10.21 -7.93
N PHE A 27 -12.21 10.05 -8.91
CA PHE A 27 -10.81 9.69 -8.66
C PHE A 27 -9.97 10.96 -8.58
N THR A 28 -9.16 11.07 -7.52
CA THR A 28 -8.19 12.16 -7.35
C THR A 28 -6.80 11.57 -7.47
N GLY A 29 -6.19 11.78 -8.64
CA GLY A 29 -4.92 11.20 -9.02
C GLY A 29 -4.36 11.90 -10.25
N ARG A 30 -3.54 11.20 -11.04
CA ARG A 30 -2.93 11.72 -12.27
C ARG A 30 -3.50 11.05 -13.52
N GLY A 31 -3.49 11.79 -14.63
CA GLY A 31 -3.84 11.26 -15.94
C GLY A 31 -2.76 10.32 -16.49
N VAL A 32 -3.10 9.56 -17.52
CA VAL A 32 -2.13 8.71 -18.24
C VAL A 32 -1.05 9.58 -18.92
N PHE A 33 -1.44 10.78 -19.39
CA PHE A 33 -0.56 11.71 -20.13
C PHE A 33 -0.46 13.12 -19.51
N GLN A 34 -1.23 13.44 -18.46
CA GLN A 34 -1.20 14.74 -17.77
C GLN A 34 -1.09 14.59 -16.25
N TYR A 35 -0.53 15.59 -15.57
CA TYR A 35 -0.28 15.57 -14.13
C TYR A 35 -1.40 16.20 -13.28
N SER A 36 -2.39 16.81 -13.92
CA SER A 36 -3.38 17.67 -13.26
C SER A 36 -4.58 16.91 -12.69
N PHE A 37 -5.05 15.84 -13.35
CA PHE A 37 -6.21 15.04 -12.90
C PHE A 37 -6.29 13.69 -13.63
N GLY A 38 -6.64 12.60 -12.94
CA GLY A 38 -6.93 11.31 -13.56
C GLY A 38 -7.03 10.11 -12.61
N LEU A 39 -7.12 8.91 -13.20
CA LEU A 39 -7.44 7.66 -12.51
C LEU A 39 -6.23 6.98 -11.83
N LEU A 40 -5.01 7.42 -12.10
CA LEU A 40 -3.80 6.77 -11.59
C LEU A 40 -3.37 7.36 -10.24
N PRO A 41 -2.81 6.57 -9.32
CA PRO A 41 -2.28 7.09 -8.07
C PRO A 41 -1.12 8.07 -8.30
N TYR A 42 -0.91 8.96 -7.33
CA TYR A 42 0.22 9.87 -7.32
C TYR A 42 1.54 9.11 -7.25
N ARG A 43 2.58 9.66 -7.90
CA ARG A 43 3.92 9.09 -7.81
C ARG A 43 4.52 9.48 -6.47
N GLN A 44 4.93 8.49 -5.70
CA GLN A 44 5.73 8.67 -4.49
C GLN A 44 7.07 7.94 -4.66
N PRO A 45 8.16 8.44 -4.08
CA PRO A 45 9.44 7.74 -4.08
C PRO A 45 9.31 6.40 -3.35
N ILE A 46 9.97 5.38 -3.87
CA ILE A 46 10.07 4.07 -3.21
C ILE A 46 11.45 3.99 -2.55
N HIS A 47 11.45 3.72 -1.25
CA HIS A 47 12.67 3.57 -0.46
C HIS A 47 12.88 2.09 -0.12
N THR A 48 14.08 1.57 -0.40
CA THR A 48 14.46 0.20 -0.08
C THR A 48 15.55 0.23 0.99
N VAL A 49 15.28 -0.40 2.13
CA VAL A 49 16.24 -0.56 3.23
C VAL A 49 16.59 -2.04 3.34
N VAL A 50 17.88 -2.35 3.46
CA VAL A 50 18.38 -3.72 3.57
C VAL A 50 18.91 -3.94 4.98
N GLY A 51 18.38 -4.96 5.65
CA GLY A 51 18.78 -5.33 7.01
C GLY A 51 20.12 -6.08 7.07
N ARG A 52 20.52 -6.37 8.32
CA ARG A 52 21.70 -7.19 8.60
C ARG A 52 21.53 -8.62 8.03
N PRO A 53 22.61 -9.25 7.52
CA PRO A 53 22.54 -10.62 7.04
C PRO A 53 22.30 -11.60 8.20
N ILE A 54 21.55 -12.67 7.94
CA ILE A 54 21.34 -13.78 8.87
C ILE A 54 22.17 -14.96 8.35
N PRO A 55 23.18 -15.41 9.10
CA PRO A 55 23.98 -16.58 8.70
C PRO A 55 23.12 -17.85 8.81
N VAL A 56 23.11 -18.65 7.75
CA VAL A 56 22.35 -19.91 7.68
C VAL A 56 23.31 -21.03 7.30
N VAL A 57 23.20 -22.16 8.00
CA VAL A 57 23.92 -23.39 7.67
C VAL A 57 23.04 -24.21 6.74
N GLN A 58 23.63 -24.73 5.66
CA GLN A 58 22.91 -25.59 4.73
C GLN A 58 22.69 -26.97 5.35
N THR A 59 21.43 -27.32 5.60
CA THR A 59 21.04 -28.61 6.19
C THR A 59 20.09 -29.33 5.22
N PRO A 60 20.42 -30.55 4.73
CA PRO A 60 19.57 -31.28 3.76
C PRO A 60 18.16 -31.62 4.25
N SER A 61 17.97 -31.78 5.56
CA SER A 61 16.66 -32.00 6.19
C SER A 61 16.64 -31.27 7.52
N PRO A 62 16.30 -29.97 7.53
CA PRO A 62 16.23 -29.19 8.77
C PRO A 62 15.07 -29.68 9.63
N THR A 63 15.23 -29.58 10.94
CA THR A 63 14.13 -29.84 11.87
C THR A 63 13.20 -28.63 11.91
N LYS A 64 11.99 -28.81 12.46
CA LYS A 64 11.06 -27.70 12.67
C LYS A 64 11.67 -26.63 13.59
N ASP A 65 12.37 -27.05 14.64
CA ASP A 65 13.01 -26.15 15.60
C ASP A 65 14.11 -25.29 14.95
N ASP A 66 14.86 -25.85 13.99
CA ASP A 66 15.85 -25.09 13.21
C ASP A 66 15.19 -23.96 12.40
N ILE A 67 14.04 -24.27 11.79
CA ILE A 67 13.26 -23.31 10.99
C ILE A 67 12.67 -22.24 11.90
N ASP A 68 12.03 -22.63 13.00
CA ASP A 68 11.36 -21.71 13.93
C ASP A 68 12.38 -20.75 14.57
N ARG A 69 13.59 -21.23 14.85
CA ARG A 69 14.70 -20.39 15.32
C ARG A 69 15.13 -19.35 14.29
N LEU A 70 15.35 -19.77 13.03
CA LEU A 70 15.74 -18.83 11.96
C LEU A 70 14.62 -17.83 11.65
N HIS A 71 13.37 -18.29 11.68
CA HIS A 71 12.21 -17.43 11.49
C HIS A 71 12.13 -16.37 12.58
N SER A 72 12.35 -16.74 13.85
CA SER A 72 12.37 -15.78 14.97
C SER A 72 13.45 -14.72 14.78
N LEU A 73 14.68 -15.12 14.40
CA LEU A 73 15.77 -14.20 14.10
C LEU A 73 15.45 -13.26 12.93
N TYR A 74 14.73 -13.76 11.93
CA TYR A 74 14.27 -12.97 10.79
C TYR A 74 13.24 -11.92 11.20
N LEU A 75 12.24 -12.30 12.01
CA LEU A 75 11.21 -11.38 12.49
C LEU A 75 11.81 -10.28 13.38
N GLU A 76 12.73 -10.63 14.26
CA GLU A 76 13.47 -9.67 15.09
C GLU A 76 14.26 -8.69 14.21
N GLY A 77 15.00 -9.20 13.22
CA GLY A 77 15.76 -8.36 12.29
C GLY A 77 14.88 -7.43 11.46
N LEU A 78 13.73 -7.93 10.98
CA LEU A 78 12.77 -7.15 10.22
C LEU A 78 12.11 -6.06 11.07
N THR A 79 11.81 -6.39 12.33
CA THR A 79 11.30 -5.42 13.32
C THR A 79 12.33 -4.30 13.54
N ALA A 80 13.60 -4.64 13.79
CA ALA A 80 14.65 -3.66 14.00
C ALA A 80 14.83 -2.74 12.78
N VAL A 81 14.88 -3.30 11.56
CA VAL A 81 14.99 -2.50 10.33
C VAL A 81 13.86 -1.50 10.20
N PHE A 82 12.63 -1.89 10.53
CA PHE A 82 11.49 -0.99 10.48
C PHE A 82 11.58 0.09 11.56
N GLU A 83 11.78 -0.28 12.81
CA GLU A 83 11.85 0.66 13.95
C GLU A 83 12.97 1.70 13.76
N ASP A 84 14.14 1.27 13.29
CA ASP A 84 15.29 2.16 13.09
C ASP A 84 15.10 3.16 11.94
N ASN A 85 14.16 2.90 11.03
CA ASN A 85 14.00 3.69 9.80
C ASN A 85 12.64 4.38 9.66
N LYS A 86 11.63 4.03 10.46
CA LYS A 86 10.25 4.52 10.30
C LYS A 86 10.14 6.04 10.35
N ASP A 87 10.90 6.68 11.25
CA ASP A 87 10.90 8.13 11.41
C ASP A 87 11.51 8.85 10.19
N ASN A 88 12.50 8.24 9.53
CA ASN A 88 13.15 8.80 8.33
C ASN A 88 12.22 8.86 7.12
N TYR A 89 11.16 8.05 7.11
CA TYR A 89 10.21 7.93 6.00
C TYR A 89 8.79 8.40 6.36
N GLY A 90 8.65 9.15 7.46
CA GLY A 90 7.39 9.80 7.85
C GLY A 90 6.32 8.84 8.35
N VAL A 91 6.71 7.66 8.85
CA VAL A 91 5.80 6.74 9.52
C VAL A 91 5.66 7.16 10.98
N ALA A 92 4.43 7.18 11.50
CA ALA A 92 4.17 7.62 12.86
C ALA A 92 4.76 6.67 13.90
N THR A 93 5.23 7.21 15.04
CA THR A 93 5.97 6.47 16.06
C THR A 93 5.14 5.35 16.72
N ASP A 94 3.81 5.49 16.76
CA ASP A 94 2.87 4.48 17.28
C ASP A 94 2.65 3.29 16.33
N LYS A 95 3.13 3.39 15.08
CA LYS A 95 3.05 2.30 14.12
C LYS A 95 4.22 1.35 14.32
N HIS A 96 3.85 0.07 14.36
CA HIS A 96 4.75 -1.07 14.51
C HIS A 96 4.40 -2.14 13.49
N LEU A 97 5.37 -2.99 13.15
CA LEU A 97 5.13 -4.14 12.29
C LEU A 97 4.24 -5.17 13.00
N HIS A 98 3.26 -5.69 12.26
CA HIS A 98 2.43 -6.81 12.67
C HIS A 98 2.64 -7.97 11.70
N PHE A 99 3.06 -9.11 12.23
CA PHE A 99 3.22 -10.35 11.47
C PHE A 99 1.92 -11.17 11.54
N ILE A 100 1.62 -11.92 10.47
CA ILE A 100 0.42 -12.76 10.31
C ILE A 100 0.80 -14.23 10.50
#